data_AF-A0A3Q3S117-F1
#
_entry.id   AF-A0A3Q3S117-F1
#
_cell.length_a   1.000
_cell.length_b   1.000
_cell.length_c   1.000
_cell.angle_alpha   90.00
_cell.angle_beta   90.00
_cell.angle_gamma   90.00
#
_symmetry.space_group_name_H-M   'P 1'
#
loop_
_entity.id
_entity.type
_entity.pdbx_description
1 polymer ?
#
loop_
_entity_poly.entity_id
_entity_poly.type
_entity_poly.pdbx_seq_one_letter_code
_entity_poly.pdbx_strand_id
1 'polypeptide(L)'
;DFSFHCFTVKRTGLTWNEAQHNCRHLEHGSHLADLKTLEDQVFVSSHLLNHNNLLLLWTGLNDQKEEGQPRWSDGSSYNLTNTLMTLLPANQTDCFALQRNVTGPGYFLTPFFCSIPLPFICQYQSK
;
A
#
# COMPACT_ATOMS: atom_id res chain seq x y z
N ASP A 1 -3.87 16.34 19.37
CA ASP A 1 -2.95 16.68 18.28
C ASP A 1 -3.29 15.75 17.12
N PHE A 2 -3.98 16.25 16.10
CA PHE A 2 -4.41 15.42 14.96
C PHE A 2 -3.41 15.62 13.84
N SER A 3 -2.40 14.75 13.78
CA SER A 3 -1.50 14.68 12.63
C SER A 3 -2.26 14.12 11.43
N PHE A 4 -2.58 14.99 10.47
CA PHE A 4 -3.22 14.59 9.22
C PHE A 4 -2.18 13.96 8.28
N HIS A 5 -2.46 12.74 7.82
CA HIS A 5 -1.68 12.09 6.79
C HIS A 5 -2.12 12.60 5.41
N CYS A 6 -1.16 13.00 4.59
CA CYS A 6 -1.37 13.28 3.18
C CYS A 6 -0.93 12.08 2.34
N PHE A 7 -1.65 11.83 1.25
CA PHE A 7 -1.36 10.74 0.32
C PHE A 7 -1.18 11.28 -1.09
N THR A 8 -0.22 10.74 -1.84
CA THR A 8 -0.01 11.06 -3.25
C THR A 8 0.21 9.80 -4.07
N VAL A 9 -0.38 9.76 -5.26
CA VAL A 9 -0.26 8.62 -6.18
C VAL A 9 0.84 8.90 -7.21
N LYS A 10 1.80 7.99 -7.31
CA LYS A 10 2.82 7.97 -8.35
C LYS A 10 2.46 6.94 -9.41
N ARG A 11 2.35 7.39 -10.66
CA ARG A 11 1.93 6.54 -11.80
C ARG A 11 3.08 5.75 -12.43
N THR A 12 4.32 6.11 -12.13
CA THR A 12 5.51 5.38 -12.59
C THR A 12 5.52 3.98 -11.99
N GLY A 13 5.76 2.96 -12.82
CA GLY A 13 5.93 1.59 -12.35
C GLY A 13 7.31 1.39 -11.72
N LEU A 14 7.35 1.02 -10.45
CA LEU A 14 8.58 0.68 -9.71
C LEU A 14 8.39 -0.60 -8.90
N THR A 15 9.47 -1.32 -8.64
CA THR A 15 9.45 -2.42 -7.65
C THR A 15 9.13 -1.87 -6.27
N TRP A 16 8.70 -2.72 -5.34
CA TRP A 16 8.31 -2.26 -4.00
C TRP A 16 9.45 -1.50 -3.30
N ASN A 17 10.68 -2.01 -3.37
CA ASN A 17 11.85 -1.37 -2.76
C ASN A 17 12.20 -0.03 -3.42
N GLU A 18 12.12 0.06 -4.74
CA GLU A 18 12.34 1.33 -5.46
C GLU A 18 11.25 2.35 -5.16
N ALA A 19 9.99 1.91 -5.06
CA ALA A 19 8.86 2.76 -4.70
C ALA A 19 8.99 3.31 -3.27
N GLN A 20 9.38 2.45 -2.31
CA GLN A 20 9.67 2.85 -0.94
C GLN A 20 10.80 3.88 -0.88
N HIS A 21 11.87 3.66 -1.64
CA HIS A 21 12.96 4.62 -1.75
C HIS A 21 12.49 5.93 -2.39
N ASN A 22 11.67 5.88 -3.44
CA ASN A 22 11.14 7.05 -4.12
C ASN A 22 10.28 7.91 -3.18
N CYS A 23 9.37 7.31 -2.41
CA CYS A 23 8.56 8.05 -1.45
C CYS A 23 9.42 8.75 -0.39
N ARG A 24 10.47 8.10 0.12
CA ARG A 24 11.42 8.68 1.09
C ARG A 24 12.13 9.95 0.59
N HIS A 25 12.16 10.19 -0.72
CA HIS A 25 12.76 11.40 -1.31
C HIS A 25 11.77 12.54 -1.55
N LEU A 26 10.47 12.35 -1.29
CA LEU A 26 9.47 13.39 -1.51
C LEU A 26 9.54 14.47 -0.44
N GLU A 27 9.43 14.08 0.82
CA GLU A 27 9.46 14.93 2.00
C GLU A 27 10.05 14.15 3.17
N HIS A 28 10.55 14.86 4.19
CA HIS A 28 11.08 14.21 5.38
C HIS A 28 10.00 13.36 6.06
N GLY A 29 10.31 12.09 6.32
CA GLY A 29 9.36 11.15 6.92
C GLY A 29 8.33 10.59 5.94
N SER A 30 8.44 10.86 4.64
CA SER A 30 7.59 10.20 3.64
C SER A 30 8.00 8.76 3.38
N HIS A 31 7.03 7.89 3.12
CA HIS A 31 7.21 6.47 2.85
C HIS A 31 6.05 5.94 2.00
N LEU A 32 6.07 4.66 1.60
CA LEU A 32 4.87 4.05 1.03
C LEU A 32 3.73 4.10 2.02
N ALA A 33 2.50 4.25 1.52
CA ALA A 33 1.35 4.51 2.36
C ALA A 33 1.05 3.37 3.34
N ASP A 34 0.96 3.73 4.62
CA ASP A 34 0.53 2.84 5.69
C ASP A 34 -0.97 3.08 5.95
N LEU A 35 -1.83 2.27 5.32
CA LEU A 35 -3.29 2.38 5.41
C LEU A 35 -3.80 1.70 6.68
N LYS A 36 -3.39 2.23 7.84
CA LYS A 36 -3.58 1.58 9.15
C LYS A 36 -5.02 1.62 9.65
N THR A 37 -5.78 2.60 9.21
CA THR A 37 -7.18 2.79 9.60
C THR A 37 -8.12 2.52 8.42
N LEU A 38 -9.36 2.14 8.74
CA LEU A 38 -10.41 2.04 7.73
C LEU A 38 -10.66 3.39 7.05
N GLU A 39 -10.51 4.49 7.79
CA GLU A 39 -10.64 5.85 7.26
C GLU A 39 -9.58 6.15 6.19
N ASP A 40 -8.31 5.84 6.44
CA ASP A 40 -7.23 5.98 5.45
C ASP A 40 -7.54 5.16 4.18
N GLN A 41 -7.95 3.90 4.36
CA GLN A 41 -8.24 3.00 3.24
C GLN A 41 -9.43 3.49 2.41
N VAL A 42 -10.51 3.97 3.05
CA VAL A 42 -11.69 4.52 2.39
C VAL A 42 -11.33 5.83 1.67
N PHE A 43 -10.59 6.73 2.32
CA PHE A 43 -10.16 8.00 1.73
C PHE A 43 -9.35 7.77 0.45
N VAL A 44 -8.30 6.96 0.54
CA VAL A 44 -7.45 6.62 -0.62
C VAL A 44 -8.26 5.89 -1.69
N SER A 45 -9.08 4.91 -1.34
CA SER A 45 -9.93 4.19 -2.30
C SER A 45 -10.88 5.14 -3.04
N SER A 46 -11.51 6.08 -2.34
CA SER A 46 -12.45 7.04 -2.93
C SER A 46 -11.76 7.94 -3.97
N HIS A 47 -10.53 8.37 -3.69
CA HIS A 47 -9.74 9.16 -4.62
C HIS A 47 -9.33 8.36 -5.87
N LEU A 48 -8.95 7.09 -5.67
CA LEU A 48 -8.56 6.18 -6.74
C LEU A 48 -9.74 5.75 -7.63
N LEU A 49 -10.98 5.78 -7.16
CA LEU A 49 -12.15 5.46 -8.00
C LEU A 49 -12.35 6.44 -9.16
N ASN A 50 -11.89 7.68 -9.01
CA ASN A 50 -11.87 8.66 -10.10
C ASN A 50 -10.79 8.39 -11.16
N HIS A 51 -9.98 7.34 -10.96
CA HIS A 51 -8.85 6.99 -11.80
C HIS A 51 -9.08 5.63 -12.48
N ASN A 52 -9.62 5.64 -13.70
CA ASN A 52 -10.10 4.42 -14.38
C ASN A 52 -9.05 3.32 -14.60
N ASN A 53 -7.75 3.63 -14.61
CA ASN A 53 -6.67 2.71 -15.01
C ASN A 53 -5.73 2.29 -13.87
N LEU A 54 -6.04 2.60 -12.60
CA LEU A 54 -5.20 2.24 -11.46
C LEU A 54 -5.75 0.98 -10.79
N LEU A 55 -5.39 -0.20 -11.31
CA LEU A 55 -5.95 -1.47 -10.85
C LEU A 55 -5.19 -2.09 -9.67
N LEU A 56 -3.89 -1.82 -9.56
CA LEU A 56 -3.01 -2.42 -8.57
C LEU A 56 -1.91 -1.40 -8.23
N LEU A 57 -1.75 -1.07 -6.95
CA LEU A 57 -0.78 -0.08 -6.51
C LEU A 57 -0.02 -0.54 -5.27
N TRP A 58 1.27 -0.24 -5.15
CA TRP A 58 2.01 -0.55 -3.92
C TRP A 58 1.55 0.27 -2.72
N THR A 59 1.55 -0.39 -1.56
CA THR A 59 1.41 0.17 -0.22
C THR A 59 2.63 -0.16 0.63
N GLY A 60 2.71 0.37 1.85
CA GLY A 60 3.81 0.09 2.78
C GLY A 60 3.75 -1.30 3.43
N LEU A 61 2.66 -2.04 3.26
CA LEU A 61 2.48 -3.35 3.89
C LEU A 61 3.35 -4.43 3.21
N ASN A 62 4.08 -5.18 4.03
CA ASN A 62 4.99 -6.25 3.61
C ASN A 62 5.22 -7.24 4.76
N ASP A 63 5.64 -8.46 4.45
CA ASP A 63 6.11 -9.47 5.39
C ASP A 63 7.50 -10.01 5.02
N GLN A 64 8.27 -9.25 4.22
CA GLN A 64 9.67 -9.55 3.84
C GLN A 64 10.59 -9.87 5.02
N LYS A 65 10.27 -9.36 6.23
CA LYS A 65 11.05 -9.63 7.45
C LYS A 65 10.73 -11.00 8.06
N GLU A 66 9.46 -11.39 8.03
CA GLU A 66 8.95 -12.58 8.71
C GLU A 66 7.64 -13.01 8.02
N GLU A 67 7.73 -14.09 7.24
CA GLU A 67 6.62 -14.66 6.47
C GLU A 67 5.36 -14.83 7.32
N GLY A 68 4.22 -14.40 6.81
CA GLY A 68 2.94 -14.50 7.53
C GLY A 68 2.78 -13.51 8.69
N GLN A 69 3.71 -12.56 8.86
CA GLN A 69 3.60 -11.44 9.81
C GLN A 69 3.65 -10.09 9.08
N PRO A 70 2.56 -9.66 8.41
CA PRO A 70 2.52 -8.40 7.70
C PRO A 70 2.74 -7.19 8.63
N ARG A 71 3.67 -6.33 8.22
CA ARG A 71 4.04 -5.10 8.90
C ARG A 71 3.99 -3.92 7.93
N TRP A 72 3.57 -2.79 8.46
CA TRP A 72 3.65 -1.51 7.78
C TRP A 72 5.09 -1.04 7.63
N SER A 73 5.30 -0.01 6.81
CA SER A 73 6.65 0.48 6.49
C SER A 73 7.38 1.09 7.70
N ASP A 74 6.63 1.48 8.74
CA ASP A 74 7.15 1.90 10.04
C ASP A 74 7.37 0.75 11.06
N GLY A 75 7.08 -0.49 10.66
CA GLY A 75 7.25 -1.69 11.48
C GLY A 75 6.06 -2.08 12.36
N SER A 76 5.00 -1.26 12.40
CA SER A 76 3.77 -1.59 13.13
C SER A 76 3.03 -2.78 12.50
N SER A 77 2.42 -3.62 13.33
CA SER A 77 1.70 -4.81 12.87
C SER A 77 0.42 -4.46 12.13
N TYR A 78 0.06 -5.29 11.15
CA TYR A 78 -1.23 -5.22 10.48
C TYR A 78 -2.34 -5.76 11.39
N ASN A 79 -3.24 -4.88 11.84
CA ASN A 79 -4.33 -5.22 12.77
C ASN A 79 -5.71 -5.32 12.10
N LEU A 80 -5.78 -5.20 10.77
CA LEU A 80 -7.05 -5.24 10.05
C LEU A 80 -7.52 -6.70 9.91
N THR A 81 -8.69 -6.96 10.49
CA THR A 81 -9.39 -8.26 10.57
C THR A 81 -9.87 -8.81 9.23
N ASN A 82 -9.33 -8.35 8.11
CA ASN A 82 -9.58 -8.95 6.81
C ASN A 82 -8.64 -10.15 6.67
N THR A 83 -9.21 -11.35 6.76
CA THR A 83 -8.53 -12.59 6.40
C THR A 83 -7.97 -12.41 5.00
N LEU A 84 -6.64 -12.30 4.89
CA LEU A 84 -5.91 -12.29 3.62
C LEU A 84 -6.07 -13.67 2.97
N MET A 85 -7.24 -13.94 2.38
CA MET A 85 -7.48 -15.13 1.57
C MET A 85 -6.85 -14.90 0.21
N THR A 86 -5.71 -15.52 -0.01
CA THR A 86 -4.93 -15.31 -1.22
C THR A 86 -4.56 -16.68 -1.75
N LEU A 87 -4.70 -16.85 -3.07
CA LEU A 87 -4.33 -18.08 -3.78
C LEU A 87 -2.86 -18.08 -4.21
N LEU A 88 -2.12 -17.02 -3.84
CA LEU A 88 -0.74 -16.84 -4.24
C LEU A 88 0.20 -17.58 -3.29
N PRO A 89 1.37 -18.04 -3.77
CA PRO A 89 2.33 -18.71 -2.90
C PRO A 89 2.86 -17.71 -1.87
N ALA A 90 2.57 -17.96 -0.59
CA ALA A 90 2.93 -17.07 0.53
C ALA A 90 4.41 -16.66 0.47
N ASN A 91 5.30 -17.66 0.40
CA ASN A 91 6.76 -17.51 0.35
C ASN A 91 7.35 -16.78 -0.89
N GLN A 92 6.52 -16.27 -1.80
CA GLN A 92 6.99 -15.51 -2.97
C GLN A 92 6.32 -14.13 -3.09
N THR A 93 5.37 -13.82 -2.21
CA THR A 93 4.52 -12.63 -2.33
C THR A 93 4.58 -11.78 -1.07
N ASP A 94 5.78 -11.32 -0.76
CA ASP A 94 6.07 -10.69 0.53
C ASP A 94 5.64 -9.20 0.61
N CYS A 95 5.01 -8.66 -0.44
CA CYS A 95 4.63 -7.26 -0.57
C CYS A 95 3.16 -7.12 -0.86
N PHE A 96 2.50 -6.11 -0.30
CA PHE A 96 1.05 -5.97 -0.44
C PHE A 96 0.69 -4.76 -1.30
N ALA A 97 -0.12 -5.03 -2.31
CA ALA A 97 -0.70 -4.04 -3.19
C ALA A 97 -2.17 -3.79 -2.86
N LEU A 98 -2.62 -2.57 -3.11
CA LEU A 98 -4.01 -2.17 -3.09
C LEU A 98 -4.63 -2.48 -4.46
N GLN A 99 -5.50 -3.50 -4.52
CA GLN A 99 -6.13 -4.00 -5.74
C GLN A 99 -7.57 -3.50 -5.87
N ARG A 100 -7.95 -3.01 -7.06
CA ARG A 100 -9.32 -2.60 -7.36
C ARG A 100 -10.25 -3.81 -7.33
N ASN A 101 -11.36 -3.68 -6.62
CA ASN A 101 -12.44 -4.67 -6.69
C ASN A 101 -13.15 -4.54 -8.05
N VAL A 102 -13.02 -5.54 -8.92
CA VAL A 102 -13.66 -5.54 -10.24
C VAL A 102 -15.14 -5.94 -10.18
N THR A 103 -15.54 -6.66 -9.14
CA THR A 103 -16.91 -7.13 -8.92
C THR A 103 -17.71 -6.29 -7.93
N GLY A 104 -17.09 -5.25 -7.35
CA GLY A 104 -17.69 -4.44 -6.29
C GLY A 104 -16.97 -3.09 -6.11
N PRO A 105 -17.40 -2.26 -5.15
CA PRO A 105 -16.78 -0.98 -4.91
C PRO A 105 -15.43 -1.09 -4.20
N GLY A 106 -14.58 -0.08 -4.42
CA GLY A 106 -13.36 0.14 -3.64
C GLY A 106 -12.18 -0.76 -3.99
N TYR A 107 -11.28 -0.88 -3.03
CA TYR A 107 -10.03 -1.61 -3.15
C TYR A 107 -9.78 -2.48 -1.92
N PHE A 108 -9.05 -3.58 -2.11
CA PHE A 108 -8.61 -4.47 -1.05
C PHE A 108 -7.11 -4.72 -1.10
N LEU A 109 -6.50 -5.01 0.05
CA LEU A 109 -5.09 -5.38 0.11
C LEU A 109 -4.90 -6.83 -0.33
N THR A 110 -3.89 -7.07 -1.16
CA THR A 110 -3.54 -8.39 -1.67
C THR A 110 -2.01 -8.54 -1.66
N PRO A 111 -1.45 -9.69 -1.27
CA PRO A 111 -0.04 -9.95 -1.44
C PRO A 111 0.29 -10.07 -2.93
N PHE A 112 1.52 -9.73 -3.27
CA PHE A 112 2.00 -9.66 -4.63
C PHE A 112 3.53 -9.72 -4.69
N PHE A 113 4.06 -10.02 -5.87
CA PHE A 113 5.49 -10.17 -6.09
C PHE A 113 6.21 -8.81 -6.02
N CYS A 114 7.06 -8.61 -5.01
CA CYS A 114 7.76 -7.35 -4.74
C CYS A 114 8.56 -6.79 -5.94
N SER A 115 9.03 -7.66 -6.83
CA SER A 115 9.84 -7.31 -8.00
C SER A 115 9.02 -6.83 -9.20
N ILE A 116 7.69 -6.83 -9.12
CA ILE A 116 6.85 -6.35 -10.22
C ILE A 116 6.77 -4.82 -10.18
N PRO A 117 7.04 -4.13 -11.30
CA PRO A 117 6.88 -2.68 -11.37
C PRO A 117 5.40 -2.30 -11.32
N LEU A 118 4.99 -1.58 -10.28
CA LEU A 118 3.62 -1.06 -10.12
C LEU A 118 3.62 0.44 -9.80
N PRO A 119 2.56 1.17 -10.17
CA PRO A 119 2.29 2.48 -9.57
C PRO A 119 2.15 2.33 -8.04
N PHE A 120 2.30 3.42 -7.30
CA PHE A 120 2.43 3.34 -5.86
C PHE A 120 1.88 4.58 -5.16
N ILE A 121 1.56 4.43 -3.87
CA ILE A 121 0.98 5.47 -3.04
C ILE A 121 2.01 5.84 -1.99
N CYS A 122 2.39 7.12 -1.94
CA CYS A 122 3.23 7.65 -0.87
C CYS A 122 2.36 8.34 0.18
N GLN A 123 2.77 8.22 1.44
CA GLN A 123 2.25 8.95 2.58
C GLN A 123 3.30 9.94 3.09
N TYR A 124 2.86 11.09 3.58
CA TYR A 124 3.69 12.10 4.25
C TYR A 124 2.84 12.91 5.22
N GLN A 125 3.48 13.54 6.20
CA GLN A 125 2.80 14.45 7.12
C GLN A 125 2.73 15.85 6.50
N SER A 126 1.57 16.52 6.59
CA SER A 126 1.53 17.95 6.32
C SER A 126 2.23 18.69 7.46
N LYS A 127 3.02 19.71 7.11
CA LYS A 127 3.40 20.76 8.06
C LYS A 127 2.18 21.60 8.43
#